data_AF-A0A819GBM3-F1
#
_entry.id   AF-A0A819GBM3-F1
#
_cell.length_a   1.000
_cell.length_b   1.000
_cell.length_c   1.000
_cell.angle_alpha   90.00
_cell.angle_beta   90.00
_cell.angle_gamma   90.00
#
_symmetry.space_group_name_H-M   'P 1'
#
loop_
_entity.id
_entity.type
_entity.pdbx_description
1 polymer ?
#
loop_
_entity_poly.entity_id
_entity_poly.type
_entity_poly.pdbx_seq_one_letter_code
_entity_poly.pdbx_strand_id
1 'polypeptide(L)'
;TYQALEKYDHDLVADAEDGKLNQVIGRDEEIRHCIQVLSRRMRNNPVLIEETSVGKTAIVEELAQCTVYHDVSDTCLQCLIAFDMGALV
;
A
#
# COMPACT_ATOMS: atom_id res chain seq x y z
N THR A 1 16.89 -1.78 -17.88
CA THR A 1 16.53 -3.20 -18.09
C THR A 1 15.28 -3.62 -17.31
N TYR A 2 14.27 -2.77 -17.12
CA TYR A 2 12.95 -3.21 -16.59
C TYR A 2 11.83 -2.20 -16.91
N GLN A 3 11.79 -1.66 -18.13
CA GLN A 3 10.70 -0.76 -18.59
C GLN A 3 9.34 -1.45 -18.71
N ALA A 4 9.30 -2.78 -18.58
CA ALA A 4 8.04 -3.53 -18.62
C ALA A 4 7.23 -3.37 -17.32
N LEU A 5 7.89 -3.12 -16.19
CA LEU A 5 7.22 -2.93 -14.89
C LEU A 5 6.57 -1.53 -14.79
N GLU A 6 7.24 -0.46 -15.24
CA GLU A 6 6.72 0.92 -15.22
C GLU A 6 5.38 1.13 -15.95
N LYS A 7 4.99 0.23 -16.86
CA LYS A 7 3.69 0.31 -17.57
C LYS A 7 2.53 -0.27 -16.77
N TYR A 8 2.81 -1.09 -15.77
CA TYR A 8 1.83 -1.84 -14.97
C TYR A 8 1.94 -1.56 -13.46
N ASP A 9 3.02 -0.88 -13.09
CA ASP A 9 3.32 -0.43 -11.74
C ASP A 9 2.76 0.98 -11.56
N HIS A 10 1.81 1.12 -10.65
CA HIS A 10 1.29 2.40 -10.21
C HIS A 10 1.90 2.75 -8.85
N ASP A 11 2.64 3.87 -8.79
CA ASP A 11 3.24 4.34 -7.55
C ASP A 11 2.20 5.04 -6.69
N LEU A 12 1.80 4.39 -5.61
CA LEU A 12 0.81 4.92 -4.68
C LEU A 12 1.40 5.97 -3.74
N VAL A 13 2.71 5.96 -3.50
CA VAL A 13 3.36 6.99 -2.65
C VAL A 13 3.40 8.30 -3.40
N ALA A 14 3.76 8.29 -4.68
CA ALA A 14 3.72 9.48 -5.52
C ALA A 14 2.30 10.09 -5.60
N ASP A 15 1.28 9.24 -5.73
CA ASP A 15 -0.12 9.69 -5.74
C ASP A 15 -0.60 10.22 -4.38
N ALA A 16 -0.08 9.68 -3.28
CA ALA A 16 -0.31 10.20 -1.94
C ALA A 16 0.36 11.58 -1.75
N GLU A 17 1.59 11.76 -2.25
CA GLU A 17 2.31 13.05 -2.23
C GLU A 17 1.57 14.11 -3.06
N ASP A 18 1.03 13.72 -4.21
CA ASP A 18 0.22 14.59 -5.08
C ASP A 18 -1.19 14.89 -4.50
N GLY A 19 -1.58 14.24 -3.39
CA GLY A 19 -2.88 14.41 -2.76
C GLY A 19 -4.05 13.84 -3.57
N LYS A 20 -3.79 12.86 -4.45
CA LYS A 20 -4.82 12.23 -5.29
C LYS A 20 -5.58 11.11 -4.58
N LEU A 21 -5.03 10.59 -3.49
CA LEU A 21 -5.64 9.53 -2.70
C LEU A 21 -6.65 10.09 -1.69
N ASN A 22 -7.72 9.34 -1.45
CA ASN A 22 -8.72 9.72 -0.44
C ASN A 22 -8.28 9.21 0.94
N GLN A 23 -8.51 10.00 1.98
CA GLN A 23 -8.34 9.54 3.36
C GLN A 23 -9.40 8.52 3.75
N VAL A 24 -8.98 7.48 4.45
CA VAL A 24 -9.82 6.35 4.84
C VAL A 24 -10.10 6.39 6.33
N ILE A 25 -11.38 6.55 6.69
CA ILE A 25 -11.79 6.65 8.09
C ILE A 25 -12.18 5.29 8.64
N GLY A 26 -11.66 4.93 9.82
CA GLY A 26 -12.13 3.79 10.61
C GLY A 26 -11.49 2.44 10.25
N ARG A 27 -10.30 2.44 9.65
CA ARG A 27 -9.52 1.22 9.32
C ARG A 27 -8.18 1.12 10.04
N ASP A 28 -8.06 1.82 11.17
CA ASP A 28 -6.81 1.99 11.89
C ASP A 28 -6.24 0.65 12.38
N GLU A 29 -7.10 -0.32 12.72
CA GLU A 29 -6.68 -1.64 13.18
C GLU A 29 -6.04 -2.46 12.06
N GLU A 30 -6.66 -2.49 10.87
CA GLU A 30 -6.17 -3.21 9.70
C GLU A 30 -4.86 -2.59 9.19
N ILE A 31 -4.79 -1.26 9.15
CA ILE A 31 -3.59 -0.51 8.74
C ILE A 31 -2.45 -0.81 9.71
N ARG A 32 -2.69 -0.70 11.02
CA ARG A 32 -1.68 -0.99 12.04
C ARG A 32 -1.21 -2.45 11.96
N HIS A 33 -2.12 -3.40 11.72
CA HIS A 33 -1.76 -4.80 11.55
C HIS A 33 -0.90 -5.02 10.30
N CYS A 34 -1.21 -4.36 9.18
CA CYS A 34 -0.38 -4.42 7.97
C CYS A 34 1.04 -3.89 8.22
N ILE A 35 1.16 -2.72 8.84
CA ILE A 35 2.46 -2.12 9.22
C ILE A 35 3.24 -3.07 10.13
N GLN A 36 2.57 -3.68 11.11
CA GLN A 36 3.20 -4.62 12.03
C GLN A 36 3.71 -5.88 11.31
N VAL A 37 2.97 -6.40 10.33
CA VAL A 37 3.40 -7.55 9.52
C VAL A 37 4.60 -7.18 8.64
N LEU A 38 4.55 -6.03 7.95
CA LEU A 38 5.63 -5.54 7.09
C LEU A 38 6.93 -5.31 7.87
N SER A 39 6.85 -4.91 9.14
CA SER A 39 7.99 -4.66 10.01
C SER A 39 8.67 -5.94 10.56
N ARG A 40 8.15 -7.14 10.26
CA ARG A 40 8.72 -8.41 10.75
C ARG A 40 9.98 -8.78 9.98
N ARG A 41 10.94 -9.43 10.65
CA ARG A 41 12.13 -10.00 9.99
C ARG A 41 11.84 -11.20 9.09
N MET A 42 10.75 -11.93 9.33
CA MET A 42 10.36 -13.13 8.59
C MET A 42 8.85 -13.15 8.37
N ARG A 43 8.40 -13.64 7.20
CA ARG A 43 6.98 -13.68 6.79
C ARG A 43 6.33 -12.29 6.91
N ASN A 44 6.93 -11.32 6.24
CA ASN A 44 6.54 -9.90 6.28
C ASN A 44 5.55 -9.52 5.17
N ASN A 45 4.94 -10.49 4.49
CA ASN A 45 3.99 -10.23 3.42
C ASN A 45 2.56 -10.28 3.98
N PRO A 46 1.89 -9.14 4.24
CA PRO A 46 0.48 -9.14 4.64
C PRO A 46 -0.40 -9.58 3.46
N VAL A 47 -1.47 -10.30 3.77
CA VAL A 47 -2.50 -10.68 2.79
C VAL A 47 -3.86 -10.28 3.35
N LEU A 48 -4.56 -9.41 2.63
CA LEU A 48 -5.89 -8.91 3.02
C LEU A 48 -6.98 -9.86 2.52
N ILE A 49 -7.51 -10.70 3.41
CA ILE A 49 -8.53 -11.70 3.11
C ILE A 49 -9.87 -11.26 3.70
N GLU A 50 -10.72 -10.68 2.86
CA GLU A 50 -12.10 -10.28 3.18
C GLU A 50 -12.99 -10.39 1.93
N GLU A 51 -14.29 -10.19 2.11
CA GLU A 51 -15.26 -10.10 1.02
C GLU A 51 -14.94 -8.91 0.09
N THR A 52 -15.14 -9.09 -1.22
CA THR A 52 -14.75 -8.12 -2.28
C THR A 52 -15.31 -6.71 -2.07
N SER A 53 -16.40 -6.56 -1.33
CA SER A 53 -17.11 -5.29 -1.12
C SER A 53 -16.48 -4.38 -0.06
N VAL A 54 -15.51 -4.86 0.72
CA VAL A 54 -14.97 -4.14 1.89
C VAL A 54 -13.81 -3.21 1.51
N GLY A 55 -13.70 -2.69 0.28
CA GLY A 55 -12.77 -1.59 -0.04
C GLY A 55 -11.30 -1.82 0.34
N LYS A 56 -10.74 -2.99 0.04
CA LYS A 56 -9.33 -3.35 0.38
C LYS A 56 -8.30 -2.38 -0.20
N THR A 57 -8.60 -1.79 -1.35
CA THR A 57 -7.76 -0.76 -1.99
C THR A 57 -7.54 0.43 -1.07
N ALA A 58 -8.57 0.82 -0.32
CA ALA A 58 -8.52 1.93 0.64
C ALA A 58 -7.45 1.71 1.72
N ILE A 59 -7.27 0.46 2.19
CA ILE A 59 -6.23 0.15 3.19
C ILE A 59 -4.83 0.43 2.62
N VAL A 60 -4.60 0.11 1.35
CA VAL A 60 -3.30 0.33 0.69
C VAL A 60 -3.07 1.80 0.38
N GLU A 61 -4.12 2.53 0.01
CA GLU A 61 -4.08 3.99 -0.22
C GLU A 61 -3.72 4.74 1.07
N GLU A 62 -4.35 4.39 2.19
CA GLU A 62 -4.04 4.99 3.49
C GLU A 62 -2.62 4.62 3.94
N LEU A 63 -2.18 3.38 3.69
CA LEU A 63 -0.81 2.96 3.98
C LEU A 63 0.22 3.79 3.21
N ALA A 64 -0.07 4.18 1.96
CA ALA A 64 0.78 5.08 1.18
C ALA A 64 0.82 6.50 1.77
N GLN A 65 -0.32 7.01 2.25
CA GLN A 65 -0.36 8.28 2.96
C GLN A 65 0.45 8.25 4.26
N CYS A 66 0.34 7.19 5.07
CA CYS A 66 1.14 7.02 6.28
C CYS A 66 2.65 7.09 5.98
N THR A 67 3.10 6.52 4.87
CA THR A 67 4.49 6.60 4.41
C THR A 67 4.91 8.03 4.11
N VAL A 68 4.06 8.82 3.43
CA VAL A 68 4.33 10.25 3.12
C VAL A 68 4.38 11.11 4.38
N TYR A 69 3.49 10.89 5.34
CA TYR A 69 3.45 11.64 6.59
C TYR A 69 4.57 11.26 7.59
N HIS A 70 5.47 10.34 7.21
CA HIS A 70 6.52 9.78 8.08
C HIS A 70 5.98 9.18 9.39
N ASP A 71 4.71 8.75 9.42
CA ASP A 71 4.08 8.18 10.61
C ASP A 71 4.39 6.68 10.77
N VAL A 72 5.45 6.21 10.09
CA VAL A 72 5.91 4.82 10.04
C VAL A 72 7.39 4.76 10.39
N SER A 73 7.79 3.79 11.22
CA SER A 73 9.18 3.62 11.70
C SER A 73 10.23 3.66 10.58
N ASP A 74 11.47 4.07 10.88
CA ASP A 74 12.60 4.14 9.92
C ASP A 74 12.85 2.86 9.11
N THR A 75 12.34 1.72 9.58
CA THR A 75 12.40 0.42 8.92
C THR A 75 11.33 0.18 7.84
N CYS A 76 10.39 1.12 7.63
CA CYS A 76 9.25 0.90 6.75
C CYS A 76 9.55 1.19 5.27
N LEU A 77 8.75 0.59 4.39
CA LEU A 77 8.87 0.69 2.94
C LEU A 77 8.61 2.13 2.48
N GLN A 78 9.60 2.74 1.83
CA GLN A 78 9.50 4.08 1.24
C GLN A 78 8.77 4.09 -0.11
N CYS A 79 8.56 2.92 -0.72
CA CYS A 79 7.89 2.80 -2.02
C CYS A 79 6.79 1.73 -1.95
N LEU A 80 5.57 2.11 -2.35
CA LEU A 80 4.41 1.23 -2.53
C LEU A 80 4.00 1.25 -3.99
N ILE A 81 4.14 0.10 -4.62
CA ILE A 81 3.79 -0.11 -6.03
C ILE A 81 2.57 -1.02 -6.08
N ALA A 82 1.49 -0.53 -6.67
CA ALA A 82 0.35 -1.35 -7.02
C ALA A 82 0.59 -1.97 -8.39
N PHE A 83 0.47 -3.29 -8.46
CA PHE A 83 0.61 -4.06 -9.69
C PHE A 83 -0.74 -4.64 -10.09
N ASP A 84 -1.25 -4.23 -11.24
CA ASP A 84 -2.48 -4.79 -11.79
C ASP A 84 -2.18 -5.99 -12.70
N MET A 85 -2.48 -7.20 -12.21
CA MET A 85 -2.35 -8.43 -13.00
C MET A 85 -3.37 -8.52 -14.15
N GLY A 86 -4.47 -7.76 -14.12
CA GLY A 86 -5.46 -7.72 -15.19
C GLY A 86 -4.96 -7.03 -16.46
N ALA A 87 -3.97 -6.14 -16.33
CA ALA A 87 -3.32 -5.46 -17.44
C ALA A 87 -2.25 -6.33 -18.15
N LEU A 88 -1.94 -7.51 -17.58
CA LEU A 88 -0.91 -8.43 -18.07
C LEU A 88 -1.43 -9.51 -19.04
N VAL A 89 -2.73 -9.49 -19.38
CA VAL A 89 -3.41 -10.49 -20.22
C VAL A 89 -3.75 -9.93 -21.60
#